data_AF-A0A956RUG4-F1
#
_entry.id   AF-A0A956RUG4-F1
#
_cell.length_a   1.000
_cell.length_b   1.000
_cell.length_c   1.000
_cell.angle_alpha   90.00
_cell.angle_beta   90.00
_cell.angle_gamma   90.00
#
_symmetry.space_group_name_H-M   'P 1'
#
loop_
_entity.id
_entity.type
_entity.pdbx_description
1 polymer ?
#
loop_
_entity_poly.entity_id
_entity_poly.type
_entity_poly.pdbx_seq_one_letter_code
_entity_poly.pdbx_strand_id
1 'polypeptide(L)'
;MKINKLTMLLLAISFASCSKQLLKPPMQPDFSYEPLGNFRISPMALESEAIQESYTSLGIEKIAWRTVSANPQKILPGTVLFMPKAYGWIMPSGEIHDGYLLVDEADSALTKTQLQLFTGGQKKKKAPFLSQNAEIYHVQEPITGSVNKRFQTRKIKNKLKKLDELSAAEFDTLLQTQQKLMPKLNERIQYFSSRGRGVPYKIFLLGEGPNAKYDRDPLIDFARFDCMTFCEHVLAASISNSYKEMFDNLQRIRYRNGEMSYVARNHYTIGDWLPQNAWLLHDVTASVGGDQCKKMTKVIDRKKFFLSNGVAEEELTTVVPPETLTVDYIPAAALSSIKAHLQGGEIVSIVTTYPGIISAHMGIIVRDDYGNVLFRHASSSRASRAVVDEYLDDYARKLQETKTRIGMIFMRVNDTVKIPATVNSGQ
;
A
#
# COMPACT_ATOMS: atom_id res chain seq x y z
N MET A 1 11.53 41.08 -19.16
CA MET A 1 12.79 41.27 -18.39
C MET A 1 13.80 40.21 -18.79
N LYS A 2 14.86 40.57 -19.51
CA LYS A 2 15.98 39.67 -19.80
C LYS A 2 16.90 39.63 -18.59
N ILE A 3 16.94 38.50 -17.88
CA ILE A 3 17.89 38.29 -16.79
C ILE A 3 19.28 38.10 -17.41
N ASN A 4 20.24 38.95 -17.02
CA ASN A 4 21.57 38.98 -17.61
C ASN A 4 22.43 37.81 -17.09
N LYS A 5 23.33 37.29 -17.94
CA LYS A 5 24.20 36.12 -17.68
C LYS A 5 25.02 36.24 -16.39
N LEU A 6 25.30 37.46 -15.92
CA LEU A 6 26.05 37.71 -14.68
C LEU A 6 25.26 37.31 -13.42
N THR A 7 23.93 37.47 -13.42
CA THR A 7 23.05 37.07 -12.30
C THR A 7 22.94 35.54 -12.21
N MET A 8 23.00 34.85 -13.35
CA MET A 8 23.00 33.39 -13.39
C MET A 8 24.34 32.80 -12.93
N LEU A 9 25.46 33.49 -13.19
CA LEU A 9 26.79 33.08 -12.75
C LEU A 9 27.00 33.26 -11.23
N LEU A 10 26.45 34.34 -10.64
CA LEU A 10 26.50 34.57 -9.19
C LEU A 10 25.63 33.58 -8.39
N LEU A 11 24.49 33.15 -8.95
CA LEU A 11 23.73 32.02 -8.40
C LEU A 11 24.49 30.69 -8.52
N ALA A 12 25.15 30.44 -9.65
CA ALA A 12 25.96 29.22 -9.82
C ALA A 12 27.17 29.19 -8.87
N ILE A 13 27.81 30.32 -8.58
CA ILE A 13 28.95 30.40 -7.65
C ILE A 13 28.50 30.27 -6.19
N SER A 14 27.31 30.77 -5.81
CA SER A 14 26.74 30.55 -4.47
C SER A 14 26.29 29.10 -4.24
N PHE A 15 25.90 28.37 -5.29
CA PHE A 15 25.65 26.93 -5.21
C PHE A 15 26.96 26.10 -5.23
N ALA A 16 28.04 26.61 -5.84
CA ALA A 16 29.31 25.91 -5.95
C ALA A 16 30.24 26.06 -4.71
N SER A 17 30.04 27.07 -3.86
CA SER A 17 30.85 27.26 -2.65
C SER A 17 30.28 26.65 -1.37
N CYS A 18 29.09 26.03 -1.42
CA CYS A 18 28.40 25.44 -0.26
C CYS A 18 28.33 23.90 -0.24
N SER A 19 29.16 23.17 -1.01
CA SER A 19 29.21 21.69 -0.86
C SER A 19 30.57 21.03 -1.13
N LYS A 20 31.67 21.76 -0.95
CA LYS A 20 32.99 21.14 -0.69
C LYS A 20 33.19 20.80 0.80
N GLN A 21 32.11 20.46 1.51
CA GLN A 21 32.24 19.50 2.59
C GLN A 21 32.31 18.13 1.90
N LEU A 22 33.45 17.47 2.03
CA LEU A 22 33.55 16.02 1.86
C LEU A 22 32.42 15.42 2.70
N LEU A 23 31.30 15.09 2.06
CA LEU A 23 30.23 14.29 2.65
C LEU A 23 30.90 12.97 3.02
N LYS A 24 31.31 12.84 4.29
CA LYS A 24 31.52 11.52 4.87
C LYS A 24 30.23 10.74 4.58
N PRO A 25 30.31 9.50 4.05
CA PRO A 25 29.12 8.68 3.90
C PRO A 25 28.39 8.65 5.26
N PRO A 26 27.06 8.48 5.29
CA PRO A 26 26.32 8.40 6.54
C PRO A 26 26.68 7.09 7.27
N MET A 27 27.90 7.02 7.78
CA MET A 27 28.22 6.25 8.97
C MET A 27 27.85 7.16 10.14
N GLN A 28 26.67 6.90 10.72
CA GLN A 28 26.39 6.99 12.16
C GLN A 28 24.87 6.94 12.42
N PRO A 29 24.42 6.54 13.62
CA PRO A 29 25.01 5.62 14.62
C PRO A 29 24.06 4.42 14.92
N ASP A 30 24.54 3.42 15.66
CA ASP A 30 23.82 2.21 16.14
C ASP A 30 23.60 1.02 15.17
N PHE A 31 24.49 0.83 14.20
CA PHE A 31 24.39 -0.26 13.22
C PHE A 31 25.65 -1.13 13.20
N SER A 32 25.51 -2.44 13.40
CA SER A 32 26.65 -3.37 13.39
C SER A 32 26.97 -3.83 11.96
N TYR A 33 28.13 -3.39 11.47
CA TYR A 33 28.73 -3.82 10.21
C TYR A 33 30.00 -4.60 10.53
N GLU A 34 30.17 -5.79 9.96
CA GLU A 34 31.40 -6.56 10.12
C GLU A 34 32.24 -6.47 8.83
N PRO A 35 33.51 -6.04 8.91
CA PRO A 35 34.36 -5.95 7.73
C PRO A 35 34.63 -7.36 7.18
N LEU A 36 34.28 -7.59 5.90
CA LEU A 36 34.61 -8.82 5.19
C LEU A 36 35.95 -8.74 4.48
N GLY A 37 36.47 -7.53 4.27
CA GLY A 37 37.77 -7.25 3.66
C GLY A 37 37.66 -6.60 2.27
N ASN A 38 38.78 -6.59 1.54
CA ASN A 38 38.83 -6.05 0.19
C ASN A 38 38.44 -7.11 -0.85
N PHE A 39 37.44 -6.80 -1.66
CA PHE A 39 36.96 -7.65 -2.75
C PHE A 39 37.26 -7.02 -4.10
N ARG A 40 37.66 -7.85 -5.05
CA ARG A 40 37.73 -7.49 -6.47
C ARG A 40 36.33 -7.56 -7.06
N ILE A 41 35.84 -6.45 -7.60
CA ILE A 41 34.53 -6.37 -8.23
C ILE A 41 34.68 -6.53 -9.74
N SER A 42 34.12 -7.60 -10.31
CA SER A 42 34.10 -7.87 -11.76
C SER A 42 32.67 -7.84 -12.30
N PRO A 43 32.45 -7.55 -13.61
CA PRO A 43 31.13 -7.73 -14.20
C PRO A 43 30.78 -9.22 -14.32
N MET A 44 29.52 -9.55 -14.07
CA MET A 44 28.94 -10.86 -14.38
C MET A 44 28.89 -11.03 -15.92
N ALA A 45 29.32 -12.20 -16.42
CA ALA A 45 29.28 -12.48 -17.86
C ALA A 45 27.83 -12.67 -18.32
N LEU A 46 27.47 -12.13 -19.49
CA LEU A 46 26.17 -12.39 -20.12
C LEU A 46 26.31 -13.66 -20.94
N GLU A 47 25.69 -14.77 -20.52
CA GLU A 47 25.47 -15.91 -21.42
C GLU A 47 24.42 -15.54 -22.47
N SER A 48 24.62 -16.05 -23.69
CA SER A 48 23.98 -15.66 -24.95
C SER A 48 22.44 -15.72 -24.97
N GLU A 49 21.83 -14.69 -25.56
CA GLU A 49 20.51 -14.56 -26.27
C GLU A 49 19.24 -15.31 -25.83
N ALA A 50 19.30 -16.24 -24.88
CA ALA A 50 18.13 -16.71 -24.15
C ALA A 50 17.78 -15.66 -23.09
N ILE A 51 16.49 -15.34 -22.95
CA ILE A 51 15.95 -14.40 -21.98
C ILE A 51 16.53 -14.72 -20.60
N GLN A 52 17.56 -13.96 -20.21
CA GLN A 52 18.28 -14.10 -18.96
C GLN A 52 17.29 -13.98 -17.82
N GLU A 53 17.31 -14.96 -16.92
CA GLU A 53 16.48 -15.03 -15.74
C GLU A 53 16.41 -13.67 -15.05
N SER A 54 15.23 -13.05 -15.15
CA SER A 54 14.91 -11.72 -14.63
C SER A 54 14.79 -11.70 -13.11
N TYR A 55 15.02 -12.85 -12.47
CA TYR A 55 14.87 -13.06 -11.05
C TYR A 55 16.05 -13.86 -10.47
N THR A 56 16.39 -13.56 -9.23
CA THR A 56 17.34 -14.30 -8.40
C THR A 56 16.81 -15.70 -8.10
N SER A 57 17.68 -16.60 -7.64
CA SER A 57 17.28 -17.92 -7.08
C SER A 57 16.25 -17.84 -5.93
N LEU A 58 16.11 -16.65 -5.33
CA LEU A 58 15.17 -16.32 -4.26
C LEU A 58 13.87 -15.64 -4.74
N GLY A 59 13.63 -15.55 -6.06
CA GLY A 59 12.43 -14.93 -6.64
C GLY A 59 12.40 -13.39 -6.60
N ILE A 60 13.54 -12.74 -6.38
CA ILE A 60 13.74 -11.28 -6.32
C ILE A 60 14.20 -10.78 -7.70
N GLU A 61 13.82 -9.59 -8.16
CA GLU A 61 14.34 -9.06 -9.43
C GLU A 61 15.86 -8.79 -9.35
N LYS A 62 16.65 -9.21 -10.35
CA LYS A 62 18.07 -8.83 -10.42
C LYS A 62 18.19 -7.35 -10.77
N ILE A 63 18.77 -6.53 -9.90
CA ILE A 63 18.91 -5.09 -10.11
C ILE A 63 20.34 -4.76 -10.54
N ALA A 64 20.47 -4.13 -11.70
CA ALA A 64 21.77 -3.69 -12.22
C ALA A 64 22.52 -2.86 -11.17
N TRP A 65 23.76 -3.27 -10.90
CA TRP A 65 24.70 -2.66 -9.96
C TRP A 65 24.33 -2.80 -8.48
N ARG A 66 23.28 -3.57 -8.16
CA ARG A 66 22.87 -3.89 -6.78
C ARG A 66 22.88 -5.39 -6.50
N THR A 67 22.73 -6.22 -7.53
CA THR A 67 22.79 -7.67 -7.40
C THR A 67 24.20 -8.18 -7.68
N VAL A 68 24.72 -9.04 -6.79
CA VAL A 68 26.04 -9.65 -6.93
C VAL A 68 25.99 -11.17 -6.79
N SER A 69 26.94 -11.86 -7.42
CA SER A 69 27.29 -13.25 -7.12
C SER A 69 28.59 -13.30 -6.31
N ALA A 70 28.68 -14.27 -5.40
CA ALA A 70 29.81 -14.44 -4.49
C ALA A 70 30.17 -15.92 -4.32
N ASN A 71 31.36 -16.20 -3.80
CA ASN A 71 31.73 -17.56 -3.43
C ASN A 71 30.94 -18.01 -2.17
N PRO A 72 30.15 -19.10 -2.23
CA PRO A 72 29.29 -19.55 -1.13
C PRO A 72 30.06 -19.97 0.14
N GLN A 73 31.33 -20.36 0.02
CA GLN A 73 32.15 -20.68 1.19
C GLN A 73 32.52 -19.44 2.02
N LYS A 74 32.30 -18.23 1.48
CA LYS A 74 32.59 -16.97 2.16
C LYS A 74 31.33 -16.13 2.41
N ILE A 75 30.40 -16.08 1.46
CA ILE A 75 29.19 -15.27 1.54
C ILE A 75 28.02 -16.06 0.94
N LEU A 76 26.97 -16.26 1.74
CA LEU A 76 25.80 -17.04 1.33
C LEU A 76 24.81 -16.19 0.49
N PRO A 77 24.05 -16.79 -0.44
CA PRO A 77 22.91 -16.14 -1.08
C PRO A 77 21.91 -15.55 -0.07
N GLY A 78 21.29 -14.42 -0.41
CA GLY A 78 20.38 -13.66 0.46
C GLY A 78 21.08 -12.74 1.46
N THR A 79 22.42 -12.74 1.48
CA THR A 79 23.21 -11.82 2.31
C THR A 79 23.13 -10.39 1.77
N VAL A 80 22.99 -9.41 2.66
CA VAL A 80 23.15 -7.99 2.33
C VAL A 80 24.57 -7.56 2.64
N LEU A 81 25.18 -6.89 1.66
CA LEU A 81 26.51 -6.31 1.78
C LEU A 81 26.42 -4.79 1.74
N PHE A 82 27.36 -4.13 2.39
CA PHE A 82 27.57 -2.69 2.26
C PHE A 82 28.93 -2.42 1.61
N MET A 83 28.89 -1.67 0.52
CA MET A 83 30.04 -1.19 -0.24
C MET A 83 30.06 0.34 -0.19
N PRO A 84 30.83 0.96 0.72
CA PRO A 84 30.83 2.42 0.89
C PRO A 84 31.14 3.17 -0.40
N LYS A 85 32.05 2.63 -1.22
CA LYS A 85 32.41 3.20 -2.52
C LYS A 85 31.24 3.32 -3.48
N ALA A 86 30.20 2.52 -3.31
CA ALA A 86 29.02 2.51 -4.17
C ALA A 86 28.04 3.64 -3.83
N TYR A 87 28.17 4.26 -2.66
CA TYR A 87 27.29 5.33 -2.24
C TYR A 87 27.42 6.54 -3.18
N GLY A 88 26.30 7.09 -3.64
CA GLY A 88 26.26 8.25 -4.51
C GLY A 88 26.35 7.93 -6.02
N TRP A 89 26.54 6.68 -6.42
CA TRP A 89 26.55 6.33 -7.85
C TRP A 89 25.18 6.53 -8.48
N ILE A 90 25.14 7.07 -9.70
CA ILE A 90 23.89 7.15 -10.47
C ILE A 90 23.73 5.84 -11.25
N MET A 91 22.75 5.02 -10.86
CA MET A 91 22.47 3.73 -11.48
C MET A 91 21.85 3.87 -12.88
N PRO A 92 21.79 2.80 -13.70
CA PRO A 92 21.12 2.85 -14.99
C PRO A 92 19.64 3.26 -14.93
N SER A 93 18.98 3.04 -13.78
CA SER A 93 17.62 3.50 -13.51
C SER A 93 17.49 5.01 -13.25
N GLY A 94 18.61 5.74 -13.12
CA GLY A 94 18.66 7.16 -12.73
C GLY A 94 18.64 7.40 -11.21
N GLU A 95 18.47 6.36 -10.40
CA GLU A 95 18.49 6.47 -8.95
C GLU A 95 19.91 6.55 -8.38
N ILE A 96 20.05 7.18 -7.21
CA ILE A 96 21.30 7.22 -6.46
C ILE A 96 21.47 5.91 -5.69
N HIS A 97 22.64 5.31 -5.81
CA HIS A 97 23.04 4.09 -5.12
C HIS A 97 23.36 4.42 -3.66
N ASP A 98 22.84 3.63 -2.73
CA ASP A 98 22.91 3.86 -1.27
C ASP A 98 24.00 3.04 -0.57
N GLY A 99 24.79 2.30 -1.33
CA GLY A 99 25.89 1.48 -0.81
C GLY A 99 25.54 0.01 -0.62
N TYR A 100 24.25 -0.35 -0.58
CA TYR A 100 23.84 -1.72 -0.29
C TYR A 100 23.76 -2.60 -1.55
N LEU A 101 24.18 -3.85 -1.40
CA LEU A 101 24.16 -4.89 -2.43
C LEU A 101 23.46 -6.15 -1.90
N LEU A 102 22.78 -6.87 -2.77
CA LEU A 102 22.15 -8.17 -2.49
C LEU A 102 22.95 -9.29 -3.16
N VAL A 103 23.29 -10.33 -2.41
CA VAL A 103 23.88 -11.56 -2.94
C VAL A 103 22.78 -12.47 -3.47
N ASP A 104 22.75 -12.68 -4.78
CA ASP A 104 21.75 -13.50 -5.48
C ASP A 104 22.19 -14.96 -5.60
N GLU A 105 23.39 -15.16 -6.12
CA GLU A 105 23.85 -16.49 -6.53
C GLU A 105 25.22 -16.84 -5.95
N ALA A 106 25.34 -18.12 -5.64
CA ALA A 106 26.57 -18.75 -5.19
C ALA A 106 27.35 -19.28 -6.40
N ASP A 107 28.40 -18.57 -6.82
CA ASP A 107 29.30 -19.04 -7.88
C ASP A 107 30.59 -19.57 -7.23
N SER A 108 30.71 -20.90 -7.19
CA SER A 108 31.86 -21.58 -6.59
C SER A 108 33.15 -21.43 -7.41
N ALA A 109 33.07 -20.96 -8.66
CA ALA A 109 34.25 -20.65 -9.48
C ALA A 109 34.89 -19.31 -9.09
N LEU A 110 34.19 -18.45 -8.34
CA LEU A 110 34.74 -17.19 -7.83
C LEU A 110 35.76 -17.45 -6.72
N THR A 111 36.79 -16.61 -6.63
CA THR A 111 37.66 -16.60 -5.45
C THR A 111 36.92 -16.05 -4.23
N LYS A 112 37.37 -16.39 -3.01
CA LYS A 112 36.75 -15.90 -1.75
C LYS A 112 36.79 -14.38 -1.57
N THR A 113 37.54 -13.66 -2.41
CA THR A 113 37.71 -12.20 -2.39
C THR A 113 37.25 -11.57 -3.71
N GLN A 114 36.30 -12.20 -4.40
CA GLN A 114 35.75 -11.69 -5.66
C GLN A 114 34.22 -11.64 -5.60
N LEU A 115 33.67 -10.55 -6.13
CA LEU A 115 32.22 -10.40 -6.38
C LEU A 115 31.99 -10.15 -7.86
N GLN A 116 30.98 -10.80 -8.43
CA GLN A 116 30.50 -10.49 -9.76
C GLN A 116 29.24 -9.62 -9.69
N LEU A 117 29.30 -8.41 -10.23
CA LEU A 117 28.21 -7.45 -10.23
C LEU A 117 27.34 -7.63 -11.48
N PHE A 118 26.04 -7.78 -11.29
CA PHE A 118 25.06 -7.82 -12.37
C PHE A 118 24.98 -6.45 -13.05
N THR A 119 25.18 -6.38 -14.37
CA THR A 119 25.25 -5.11 -15.12
C THR A 119 23.97 -4.75 -15.85
N GLY A 120 22.96 -5.64 -15.89
CA GLY A 120 21.71 -5.43 -16.63
C GLY A 120 21.90 -5.27 -18.14
N GLY A 121 22.81 -6.06 -18.75
CA GLY A 121 23.06 -6.01 -20.20
C GLY A 121 23.92 -4.82 -20.68
N GLN A 122 24.36 -3.94 -19.78
CA GLN A 122 25.20 -2.79 -20.15
C GLN A 122 26.61 -3.23 -20.56
N LYS A 123 27.13 -2.69 -21.68
CA LYS A 123 28.53 -2.89 -22.10
C LYS A 123 29.48 -2.40 -21.00
N LYS A 124 30.55 -3.15 -20.72
CA LYS A 124 31.58 -2.88 -19.68
C LYS A 124 32.05 -1.42 -19.62
N LYS A 125 32.03 -0.69 -20.75
CA LYS A 125 32.51 0.70 -20.89
C LYS A 125 31.61 1.78 -20.24
N LYS A 126 30.38 1.47 -19.80
CA LYS A 126 29.43 2.48 -19.26
C LYS A 126 29.30 2.50 -17.73
N ALA A 127 29.83 1.50 -17.03
CA ALA A 127 29.82 1.50 -15.56
C ALA A 127 31.18 2.04 -15.08
N PRO A 128 31.24 3.18 -14.38
CA PRO A 128 32.50 3.89 -14.15
C PRO A 128 33.51 3.20 -13.19
N PHE A 129 33.26 1.96 -12.77
CA PHE A 129 33.95 1.33 -11.64
C PHE A 129 34.03 -0.22 -11.71
N LEU A 130 33.80 -0.83 -12.88
CA LEU A 130 33.91 -2.29 -13.06
C LEU A 130 35.40 -2.70 -13.15
N SER A 131 35.83 -3.68 -12.34
CA SER A 131 37.23 -4.18 -12.19
C SER A 131 38.10 -3.45 -11.15
N GLN A 132 37.52 -2.97 -10.05
CA GLN A 132 38.25 -2.34 -8.94
C GLN A 132 38.20 -3.15 -7.64
N ASN A 133 39.10 -2.82 -6.70
CA ASN A 133 39.01 -3.32 -5.33
C ASN A 133 38.14 -2.39 -4.48
N ALA A 134 37.22 -2.97 -3.71
CA ALA A 134 36.36 -2.27 -2.77
C ALA A 134 36.36 -2.99 -1.42
N GLU A 135 36.35 -2.20 -0.35
CA GLU A 135 36.11 -2.74 0.98
C GLU A 135 34.63 -3.07 1.14
N ILE A 136 34.35 -4.29 1.61
CA ILE A 136 33.00 -4.82 1.74
C ILE A 136 32.74 -5.14 3.20
N TYR A 137 31.54 -4.83 3.64
CA TYR A 137 31.04 -5.10 4.97
C TYR A 137 29.84 -6.04 4.90
N HIS A 138 29.79 -7.00 5.80
CA HIS A 138 28.60 -7.77 6.09
C HIS A 138 27.63 -6.89 6.88
N VAL A 139 26.39 -6.83 6.44
CA VAL A 139 25.33 -6.12 7.17
C VAL A 139 24.68 -7.13 8.12
N GLN A 140 24.49 -6.74 9.38
CA GLN A 140 23.80 -7.59 10.37
C GLN A 140 22.33 -7.19 10.54
N GLU A 141 21.55 -8.08 11.15
CA GLU A 141 20.20 -7.74 11.58
C GLU A 141 20.22 -6.57 12.59
N PRO A 142 19.20 -5.68 12.60
CA PRO A 142 17.95 -5.73 11.83
C PRO A 142 18.02 -5.10 10.42
N ILE A 143 19.21 -4.64 10.02
CA ILE A 143 19.43 -3.87 8.80
C ILE A 143 19.33 -4.78 7.58
N THR A 144 19.87 -5.99 7.68
CA THR A 144 19.76 -7.02 6.65
C THR A 144 18.31 -7.32 6.33
N GLY A 145 17.44 -7.52 7.32
CA GLY A 145 16.01 -7.64 7.11
C GLY A 145 15.40 -6.42 6.39
N SER A 146 15.73 -5.20 6.82
CA SER A 146 15.21 -3.96 6.22
C SER A 146 15.66 -3.74 4.76
N VAL A 147 16.92 -4.07 4.46
CA VAL A 147 17.52 -3.91 3.14
C VAL A 147 17.12 -5.05 2.21
N ASN A 148 17.07 -6.30 2.67
CA ASN A 148 16.51 -7.42 1.92
C ASN A 148 15.09 -7.15 1.51
N LYS A 149 14.27 -6.61 2.41
CA LYS A 149 12.90 -6.27 2.07
C LYS A 149 12.81 -5.15 1.05
N ARG A 150 13.69 -4.13 1.10
CA ARG A 150 13.82 -3.11 0.04
C ARG A 150 14.18 -3.66 -1.33
N PHE A 151 15.04 -4.66 -1.38
CA PHE A 151 15.37 -5.35 -2.63
C PHE A 151 14.19 -6.18 -3.13
N GLN A 152 13.46 -6.83 -2.22
CA GLN A 152 12.25 -7.61 -2.51
C GLN A 152 11.03 -6.76 -2.91
N THR A 153 10.97 -5.49 -2.46
CA THR A 153 9.79 -4.62 -2.60
C THR A 153 9.88 -3.63 -3.74
N ARG A 154 11.00 -3.61 -4.45
CA ARG A 154 11.11 -3.06 -5.81
C ARG A 154 10.46 -3.99 -6.83
N LYS A 155 9.22 -4.43 -6.56
CA LYS A 155 8.30 -4.88 -7.60
C LYS A 155 7.90 -3.65 -8.43
N ILE A 156 8.59 -3.48 -9.55
CA ILE A 156 8.11 -2.78 -10.76
C ILE A 156 7.96 -1.25 -10.65
N LYS A 157 8.92 -0.54 -11.25
CA LYS A 157 8.70 0.76 -11.90
C LYS A 157 8.72 0.68 -13.44
N ASN A 158 8.48 -0.50 -14.00
CA ASN A 158 8.14 -0.69 -15.42
C ASN A 158 6.70 -1.21 -15.56
N LYS A 159 5.74 -0.27 -15.52
CA LYS A 159 4.31 -0.39 -15.88
C LYS A 159 3.67 -1.77 -15.68
N LEU A 160 3.36 -2.15 -14.44
CA LEU A 160 2.10 -2.88 -14.24
C LEU A 160 1.00 -1.93 -14.69
N LYS A 161 0.16 -2.38 -15.63
CA LYS A 161 -1.09 -1.70 -15.97
C LYS A 161 -1.82 -1.32 -14.68
N LYS A 162 -2.35 -0.11 -14.60
CA LYS A 162 -3.26 0.27 -13.51
C LYS A 162 -4.51 -0.60 -13.58
N LEU A 163 -5.28 -0.67 -12.49
CA LEU A 163 -6.48 -1.54 -12.45
C LEU A 163 -7.50 -1.17 -13.55
N ASP A 164 -7.61 0.11 -13.89
CA ASP A 164 -8.46 0.64 -14.98
C ASP A 164 -7.91 0.38 -16.40
N GLU A 165 -6.65 -0.06 -16.51
CA GLU A 165 -6.00 -0.40 -17.77
C GLU A 165 -6.02 -1.91 -18.07
N LEU A 166 -6.48 -2.73 -17.11
CA LEU A 166 -6.58 -4.18 -17.27
C LEU A 166 -7.85 -4.56 -18.04
N SER A 167 -7.71 -5.46 -19.01
CA SER A 167 -8.87 -6.20 -19.53
C SER A 167 -9.43 -7.16 -18.48
N ALA A 168 -10.69 -7.59 -18.65
CA ALA A 168 -11.32 -8.55 -17.73
C ALA A 168 -10.48 -9.84 -17.58
N ALA A 169 -9.92 -10.38 -18.66
CA ALA A 169 -9.09 -11.58 -18.61
C ALA A 169 -7.75 -11.39 -17.87
N GLU A 170 -7.12 -10.21 -18.03
CA GLU A 170 -5.93 -9.85 -17.26
C GLU A 170 -6.27 -9.67 -15.77
N PHE A 171 -7.46 -9.13 -15.48
CA PHE A 171 -7.98 -8.99 -14.12
C PHE A 171 -8.26 -10.36 -13.49
N ASP A 172 -8.89 -11.28 -14.21
CA ASP A 172 -9.12 -12.67 -13.78
C ASP A 172 -7.79 -13.36 -13.44
N THR A 173 -6.80 -13.24 -14.34
CA THR A 173 -5.46 -13.81 -14.14
C THR A 173 -4.81 -13.23 -12.88
N LEU A 174 -4.93 -11.92 -12.68
CA LEU A 174 -4.42 -11.24 -11.48
C LEU A 174 -5.06 -11.79 -10.21
N LEU A 175 -6.40 -11.84 -10.16
CA LEU A 175 -7.15 -12.34 -9.01
C LEU A 175 -6.77 -13.77 -8.64
N GLN A 176 -6.82 -14.69 -9.61
CA GLN A 176 -6.50 -16.12 -9.42
C GLN A 176 -5.05 -16.31 -8.96
N THR A 177 -4.12 -15.55 -9.53
CA THR A 177 -2.70 -15.62 -9.15
C THR A 177 -2.53 -15.18 -7.70
N GLN A 178 -3.12 -14.05 -7.30
CA GLN A 178 -2.97 -13.57 -5.93
C GLN A 178 -3.69 -14.46 -4.93
N GLN A 179 -4.80 -15.07 -5.30
CA GLN A 179 -5.50 -16.00 -4.43
C GLN A 179 -4.65 -17.25 -4.11
N LYS A 180 -3.85 -17.72 -5.08
CA LYS A 180 -2.88 -18.82 -4.88
C LYS A 180 -1.65 -18.38 -4.07
N LEU A 181 -1.12 -17.19 -4.35
CA LEU A 181 0.12 -16.70 -3.71
C LEU A 181 -0.09 -16.21 -2.27
N MET A 182 -1.29 -15.72 -1.96
CA MET A 182 -1.62 -15.08 -0.69
C MET A 182 -2.88 -15.74 -0.12
N PRO A 183 -2.75 -16.89 0.59
CA PRO A 183 -3.89 -17.62 1.10
C PRO A 183 -4.64 -16.86 2.20
N LYS A 184 -3.97 -15.97 2.94
CA LYS A 184 -4.61 -15.15 3.97
C LYS A 184 -5.29 -13.91 3.36
N LEU A 185 -6.51 -13.66 3.79
CA LEU A 185 -7.33 -12.56 3.27
C LEU A 185 -6.74 -11.18 3.58
N ASN A 186 -6.13 -11.01 4.75
CA ASN A 186 -5.48 -9.75 5.14
C ASN A 186 -4.25 -9.41 4.27
N GLU A 187 -3.51 -10.41 3.81
CA GLU A 187 -2.42 -10.23 2.84
C GLU A 187 -2.95 -9.78 1.48
N ARG A 188 -4.06 -10.38 1.01
CA ARG A 188 -4.73 -9.97 -0.24
C ARG A 188 -5.27 -8.54 -0.16
N ILE A 189 -5.87 -8.13 0.96
CA ILE A 189 -6.32 -6.75 1.19
C ILE A 189 -5.14 -5.77 1.08
N GLN A 190 -4.02 -6.07 1.74
CA GLN A 190 -2.83 -5.23 1.65
C GLN A 190 -2.28 -5.15 0.23
N TYR A 191 -2.28 -6.26 -0.51
CA TYR A 191 -1.91 -6.28 -1.92
C TYR A 191 -2.84 -5.42 -2.78
N PHE A 192 -4.15 -5.68 -2.79
CA PHE A 192 -5.09 -4.96 -3.65
C PHE A 192 -5.20 -3.47 -3.28
N SER A 193 -5.14 -3.15 -1.99
CA SER A 193 -5.05 -1.74 -1.57
C SER A 193 -3.79 -1.05 -2.11
N SER A 194 -2.65 -1.76 -2.19
CA SER A 194 -1.41 -1.20 -2.75
C SER A 194 -1.50 -0.87 -4.23
N ARG A 195 -2.36 -1.60 -4.97
CA ARG A 195 -2.65 -1.37 -6.40
C ARG A 195 -3.50 -0.12 -6.62
N GLY A 196 -4.25 0.30 -5.60
CA GLY A 196 -5.01 1.56 -5.62
C GLY A 196 -4.17 2.81 -5.35
N ARG A 197 -2.93 2.70 -4.89
CA ARG A 197 -2.10 3.89 -4.59
C ARG A 197 -1.95 4.81 -5.80
N GLY A 198 -2.12 6.10 -5.56
CA GLY A 198 -2.06 7.13 -6.61
C GLY A 198 -3.31 7.19 -7.50
N VAL A 199 -4.29 6.29 -7.34
CA VAL A 199 -5.58 6.42 -8.03
C VAL A 199 -6.26 7.72 -7.57
N PRO A 200 -6.68 8.60 -8.51
CA PRO A 200 -7.28 9.89 -8.19
C PRO A 200 -8.52 9.81 -7.29
N TYR A 201 -8.66 10.82 -6.42
CA TYR A 201 -9.85 10.97 -5.59
C TYR A 201 -11.01 11.61 -6.37
N LYS A 202 -12.21 11.04 -6.26
CA LYS A 202 -13.47 11.61 -6.74
C LYS A 202 -14.59 11.22 -5.80
N ILE A 203 -15.25 12.22 -5.19
CA ILE A 203 -16.49 12.02 -4.44
C ILE A 203 -17.67 11.86 -5.42
N PHE A 204 -18.69 11.09 -5.03
CA PHE A 204 -19.89 10.81 -5.82
C PHE A 204 -19.51 10.29 -7.20
N LEU A 205 -18.98 9.06 -7.23
CA LEU A 205 -18.54 8.41 -8.47
C LEU A 205 -19.28 7.11 -8.79
N LEU A 206 -20.02 6.53 -7.82
CA LEU A 206 -20.77 5.29 -8.00
C LEU A 206 -22.21 5.45 -7.54
N GLY A 207 -23.11 4.82 -8.29
CA GLY A 207 -24.54 4.79 -8.05
C GLY A 207 -25.14 3.42 -8.37
N GLU A 208 -26.40 3.40 -8.80
CA GLU A 208 -27.14 2.20 -9.20
C GLU A 208 -27.14 1.99 -10.73
N GLY A 209 -26.33 2.75 -11.48
CA GLY A 209 -26.16 2.59 -12.92
C GLY A 209 -27.11 3.45 -13.78
N PRO A 210 -26.90 3.49 -15.11
CA PRO A 210 -27.46 4.50 -16.00
C PRO A 210 -29.00 4.54 -16.08
N ASN A 211 -29.68 3.46 -15.66
CA ASN A 211 -31.13 3.33 -15.67
C ASN A 211 -31.77 3.51 -14.29
N ALA A 212 -30.98 3.81 -13.26
CA ALA A 212 -31.48 3.98 -11.90
C ALA A 212 -32.32 5.25 -11.75
N LYS A 213 -33.29 5.20 -10.83
CA LYS A 213 -34.19 6.31 -10.51
C LYS A 213 -33.48 7.48 -9.82
N TYR A 214 -32.58 7.20 -8.88
CA TYR A 214 -32.01 8.20 -7.99
C TYR A 214 -30.57 8.57 -8.32
N ASP A 215 -29.71 7.57 -8.56
CA ASP A 215 -28.29 7.78 -8.74
C ASP A 215 -27.78 6.99 -9.94
N ARG A 216 -27.53 7.71 -11.03
CA ARG A 216 -27.20 7.15 -12.35
C ARG A 216 -25.71 6.94 -12.57
N ASP A 217 -24.89 7.20 -11.55
CA ASP A 217 -23.46 6.95 -11.58
C ASP A 217 -23.17 5.44 -11.76
N PRO A 218 -21.99 5.07 -12.31
CA PRO A 218 -21.67 3.69 -12.64
C PRO A 218 -21.63 2.77 -11.41
N LEU A 219 -21.79 1.46 -11.64
CA LEU A 219 -21.75 0.45 -10.58
C LEU A 219 -20.32 0.14 -10.10
N ILE A 220 -19.32 0.41 -10.95
CA ILE A 220 -17.90 0.13 -10.71
C ILE A 220 -17.01 1.19 -11.38
N ASP A 221 -15.91 1.57 -10.73
CA ASP A 221 -14.90 2.51 -11.27
C ASP A 221 -13.53 2.16 -10.67
N PHE A 222 -12.55 1.89 -11.52
CA PHE A 222 -11.15 1.61 -11.13
C PHE A 222 -10.21 2.79 -11.34
N ALA A 223 -10.65 3.79 -12.10
CA ALA A 223 -9.86 4.96 -12.47
C ALA A 223 -9.87 6.01 -11.36
N ARG A 224 -10.85 5.95 -10.44
CA ARG A 224 -11.05 6.90 -9.35
C ARG A 224 -11.61 6.20 -8.12
N PHE A 225 -11.37 6.77 -6.95
CA PHE A 225 -11.99 6.31 -5.70
C PHE A 225 -12.41 7.46 -4.79
N ASP A 226 -13.40 7.21 -3.94
CA ASP A 226 -13.54 7.89 -2.65
C ASP A 226 -13.15 6.93 -1.52
N CYS A 227 -13.34 7.36 -0.26
CA CYS A 227 -12.92 6.57 0.89
C CYS A 227 -13.69 5.26 1.07
N MET A 228 -14.99 5.25 0.72
CA MET A 228 -15.84 4.07 0.83
C MET A 228 -15.56 3.14 -0.33
N THR A 229 -15.64 3.65 -1.55
CA THR A 229 -15.49 2.84 -2.76
C THR A 229 -14.11 2.21 -2.87
N PHE A 230 -13.05 2.88 -2.39
CA PHE A 230 -11.73 2.29 -2.25
C PHE A 230 -11.75 1.02 -1.38
N CYS A 231 -12.34 1.09 -0.18
CA CYS A 231 -12.39 -0.04 0.74
C CYS A 231 -13.24 -1.18 0.17
N GLU A 232 -14.40 -0.87 -0.43
CA GLU A 232 -15.28 -1.85 -1.05
C GLU A 232 -14.60 -2.58 -2.22
N HIS A 233 -13.90 -1.87 -3.11
CA HIS A 233 -13.20 -2.50 -4.23
C HIS A 233 -12.07 -3.40 -3.76
N VAL A 234 -11.30 -2.96 -2.75
CA VAL A 234 -10.23 -3.78 -2.17
C VAL A 234 -10.80 -5.05 -1.55
N LEU A 235 -11.86 -4.94 -0.77
CA LEU A 235 -12.52 -6.10 -0.16
C LEU A 235 -13.07 -7.04 -1.22
N ALA A 236 -13.83 -6.53 -2.19
CA ALA A 236 -14.38 -7.34 -3.28
C ALA A 236 -13.29 -8.08 -4.05
N ALA A 237 -12.22 -7.40 -4.46
CA ALA A 237 -11.09 -8.03 -5.15
C ALA A 237 -10.40 -9.10 -4.28
N SER A 238 -10.30 -8.87 -2.96
CA SER A 238 -9.63 -9.79 -2.04
C SER A 238 -10.38 -11.11 -1.82
N ILE A 239 -11.67 -11.21 -2.16
CA ILE A 239 -12.49 -12.42 -1.98
C ILE A 239 -12.97 -13.04 -3.31
N SER A 240 -12.42 -12.63 -4.45
CA SER A 240 -12.90 -13.06 -5.77
C SER A 240 -11.81 -13.72 -6.62
N ASN A 241 -12.22 -14.62 -7.52
CA ASN A 241 -11.37 -15.32 -8.51
C ASN A 241 -11.58 -14.86 -9.95
N SER A 242 -12.55 -13.98 -10.20
CA SER A 242 -12.80 -13.39 -11.51
C SER A 242 -13.37 -11.98 -11.38
N TYR A 243 -13.29 -11.21 -12.45
CA TYR A 243 -13.90 -9.89 -12.60
C TYR A 243 -15.41 -9.97 -12.35
N LYS A 244 -16.08 -10.98 -12.92
CA LYS A 244 -17.52 -11.18 -12.68
C LYS A 244 -17.80 -11.41 -11.20
N GLU A 245 -17.04 -12.30 -10.56
CA GLU A 245 -17.21 -12.57 -9.13
C GLU A 245 -16.86 -11.36 -8.27
N MET A 246 -15.85 -10.56 -8.64
CA MET A 246 -15.53 -9.29 -7.99
C MET A 246 -16.71 -8.33 -8.09
N PHE A 247 -17.29 -8.18 -9.28
CA PHE A 247 -18.45 -7.33 -9.49
C PHE A 247 -19.62 -7.80 -8.61
N ASP A 248 -19.94 -9.09 -8.64
CA ASP A 248 -21.02 -9.67 -7.85
C ASP A 248 -20.79 -9.51 -6.33
N ASN A 249 -19.54 -9.65 -5.86
CA ASN A 249 -19.17 -9.44 -4.46
C ASN A 249 -19.20 -7.95 -4.08
N LEU A 250 -18.86 -7.04 -4.99
CA LEU A 250 -18.98 -5.61 -4.76
C LEU A 250 -20.43 -5.21 -4.49
N GLN A 251 -21.40 -5.80 -5.19
CA GLN A 251 -22.82 -5.53 -4.94
C GLN A 251 -23.31 -6.13 -3.61
N ARG A 252 -22.83 -7.32 -3.23
CA ARG A 252 -23.09 -7.87 -1.88
C ARG A 252 -22.57 -6.97 -0.76
N ILE A 253 -21.40 -6.36 -0.97
CA ILE A 253 -20.79 -5.48 0.02
C ILE A 253 -21.54 -4.14 0.10
N ARG A 254 -21.90 -3.57 -1.05
CA ARG A 254 -22.49 -2.24 -1.16
C ARG A 254 -23.97 -2.19 -0.77
N TYR A 255 -24.72 -3.24 -1.06
CA TYR A 255 -26.17 -3.28 -0.88
C TYR A 255 -26.58 -4.34 0.13
N ARG A 256 -27.52 -3.99 1.02
CA ARG A 256 -28.21 -4.94 1.88
C ARG A 256 -28.78 -6.08 1.04
N ASN A 257 -28.47 -7.32 1.42
CA ASN A 257 -28.84 -8.54 0.69
C ASN A 257 -28.37 -8.62 -0.78
N GLY A 258 -27.48 -7.72 -1.21
CA GLY A 258 -27.09 -7.59 -2.63
C GLY A 258 -28.15 -6.98 -3.53
N GLU A 259 -29.23 -6.41 -2.98
CA GLU A 259 -30.32 -5.80 -3.75
C GLU A 259 -29.92 -4.40 -4.26
N MET A 260 -29.65 -4.27 -5.56
CA MET A 260 -29.21 -3.00 -6.16
C MET A 260 -30.33 -1.95 -6.20
N SER A 261 -30.47 -1.18 -5.12
CA SER A 261 -31.35 -0.01 -5.05
C SER A 261 -30.77 1.06 -4.13
N TYR A 262 -31.15 2.33 -4.38
CA TYR A 262 -30.68 3.46 -3.56
C TYR A 262 -31.03 3.27 -2.07
N VAL A 263 -32.20 2.72 -1.76
CA VAL A 263 -32.67 2.50 -0.39
C VAL A 263 -31.98 1.31 0.27
N ALA A 264 -31.61 0.28 -0.50
CA ALA A 264 -30.87 -0.87 0.00
C ALA A 264 -29.34 -0.64 0.07
N ARG A 265 -28.82 0.45 -0.52
CA ARG A 265 -27.40 0.82 -0.41
C ARG A 265 -27.03 1.11 1.04
N ASN A 266 -25.90 0.57 1.47
CA ASN A 266 -25.40 0.70 2.83
C ASN A 266 -24.78 2.10 3.07
N HIS A 267 -25.62 3.10 3.35
CA HIS A 267 -25.19 4.51 3.48
C HIS A 267 -24.46 4.83 4.79
N TYR A 268 -24.86 4.22 5.90
CA TYR A 268 -24.20 4.44 7.19
C TYR A 268 -23.15 3.36 7.44
N THR A 269 -21.85 3.71 7.42
CA THR A 269 -20.76 2.72 7.59
C THR A 269 -20.96 1.81 8.81
N ILE A 270 -21.31 2.38 9.96
CA ILE A 270 -21.41 1.65 11.22
C ILE A 270 -22.83 1.16 11.51
N GLY A 271 -23.86 1.87 11.03
CA GLY A 271 -25.25 1.48 11.22
C GLY A 271 -25.78 0.48 10.20
N ASP A 272 -25.21 0.45 9.00
CA ASP A 272 -25.69 -0.38 7.88
C ASP A 272 -24.57 -1.25 7.33
N TRP A 273 -23.48 -0.62 6.85
CA TRP A 273 -22.46 -1.32 6.06
C TRP A 273 -21.76 -2.42 6.84
N LEU A 274 -21.26 -2.13 8.05
CA LEU A 274 -20.60 -3.14 8.88
C LEU A 274 -21.57 -4.27 9.30
N PRO A 275 -22.77 -4.00 9.86
CA PRO A 275 -23.74 -5.05 10.16
C PRO A 275 -24.12 -5.92 8.96
N GLN A 276 -24.36 -5.32 7.78
CA GLN A 276 -24.69 -6.08 6.56
C GLN A 276 -23.50 -6.87 5.99
N ASN A 277 -22.28 -6.46 6.36
CA ASN A 277 -21.05 -7.16 6.01
C ASN A 277 -20.50 -8.04 7.15
N ALA A 278 -21.32 -8.41 8.15
CA ALA A 278 -20.89 -9.28 9.25
C ALA A 278 -20.41 -10.67 8.79
N TRP A 279 -20.83 -11.12 7.60
CA TRP A 279 -20.34 -12.34 6.96
C TRP A 279 -18.87 -12.23 6.50
N LEU A 280 -18.37 -11.02 6.30
CA LEU A 280 -17.02 -10.71 5.83
C LEU A 280 -16.13 -10.10 6.93
N LEU A 281 -16.68 -9.17 7.72
CA LEU A 281 -15.96 -8.33 8.68
C LEU A 281 -16.58 -8.44 10.08
N HIS A 282 -15.77 -8.20 11.10
CA HIS A 282 -16.23 -7.97 12.47
C HIS A 282 -15.49 -6.79 13.10
N ASP A 283 -16.12 -6.15 14.07
CA ASP A 283 -15.52 -5.07 14.88
C ASP A 283 -14.44 -5.66 15.80
N VAL A 284 -13.23 -5.12 15.75
CA VAL A 284 -12.10 -5.49 16.61
C VAL A 284 -11.64 -4.33 17.50
N THR A 285 -12.38 -3.23 17.54
CA THR A 285 -11.98 -2.00 18.23
C THR A 285 -11.72 -2.23 19.71
N ALA A 286 -12.62 -2.95 20.40
CA ALA A 286 -12.44 -3.30 21.80
C ALA A 286 -11.22 -4.22 22.03
N SER A 287 -10.97 -5.18 21.12
CA SER A 287 -9.87 -6.13 21.28
C SER A 287 -8.50 -5.51 20.98
N VAL A 288 -8.41 -4.58 20.03
CA VAL A 288 -7.14 -3.89 19.71
C VAL A 288 -6.89 -2.69 20.64
N GLY A 289 -7.95 -2.05 21.15
CA GLY A 289 -7.86 -0.86 21.99
C GLY A 289 -7.81 -1.12 23.50
N GLY A 290 -8.46 -2.19 23.98
CA GLY A 290 -8.56 -2.47 25.41
C GLY A 290 -9.04 -1.25 26.21
N ASP A 291 -8.32 -0.92 27.28
CA ASP A 291 -8.63 0.21 28.17
C ASP A 291 -8.52 1.59 27.50
N GLN A 292 -7.96 1.68 26.29
CA GLN A 292 -7.90 2.93 25.53
C GLN A 292 -9.23 3.28 24.84
N CYS A 293 -10.17 2.34 24.75
CA CYS A 293 -11.44 2.55 24.10
C CYS A 293 -12.31 3.57 24.85
N LYS A 294 -13.02 4.40 24.09
CA LYS A 294 -14.11 5.25 24.58
C LYS A 294 -15.40 4.87 23.89
N LYS A 295 -16.53 5.11 24.57
CA LYS A 295 -17.87 4.93 24.00
C LYS A 295 -18.39 6.22 23.38
N MET A 296 -19.13 6.08 22.29
CA MET A 296 -19.87 7.15 21.66
C MET A 296 -21.28 6.66 21.34
N THR A 297 -22.29 7.47 21.66
CA THR A 297 -23.69 7.15 21.39
C THR A 297 -24.30 8.17 20.43
N LYS A 298 -25.00 7.70 19.40
CA LYS A 298 -25.68 8.54 18.41
C LYS A 298 -27.02 7.96 18.00
N VAL A 299 -27.94 8.84 17.61
CA VAL A 299 -29.20 8.47 16.96
C VAL A 299 -29.01 8.54 15.45
N ILE A 300 -29.29 7.44 14.75
CA ILE A 300 -29.26 7.35 13.28
C ILE A 300 -30.68 7.38 12.75
N ASP A 301 -31.01 8.44 12.01
CA ASP A 301 -32.32 8.63 11.38
C ASP A 301 -32.21 8.48 9.86
N ARG A 302 -32.35 7.22 9.41
CA ARG A 302 -32.23 6.83 7.99
C ARG A 302 -33.35 7.41 7.16
N LYS A 303 -34.57 7.46 7.70
CA LYS A 303 -35.75 7.99 7.01
C LYS A 303 -35.55 9.47 6.68
N LYS A 304 -35.10 10.27 7.65
CA LYS A 304 -34.75 11.67 7.42
C LYS A 304 -33.67 11.84 6.37
N PHE A 305 -32.63 10.98 6.37
CA PHE A 305 -31.60 11.00 5.34
C PHE A 305 -32.18 10.75 3.94
N PHE A 306 -32.98 9.70 3.76
CA PHE A 306 -33.54 9.37 2.45
C PHE A 306 -34.48 10.46 1.93
N LEU A 307 -35.36 11.00 2.79
CA LEU A 307 -36.23 12.13 2.44
C LEU A 307 -35.42 13.36 2.01
N SER A 308 -34.32 13.67 2.72
CA SER A 308 -33.45 14.79 2.35
C SER A 308 -32.69 14.59 1.04
N ASN A 309 -32.57 13.34 0.58
CA ASN A 309 -31.97 12.98 -0.71
C ASN A 309 -33.03 12.74 -1.81
N GLY A 310 -34.29 13.13 -1.57
CA GLY A 310 -35.34 13.10 -2.58
C GLY A 310 -35.99 11.73 -2.82
N VAL A 311 -35.78 10.75 -1.92
CA VAL A 311 -36.52 9.49 -1.96
C VAL A 311 -37.95 9.73 -1.48
N ALA A 312 -38.92 9.19 -2.20
CA ALA A 312 -40.33 9.34 -1.87
C ALA A 312 -40.69 8.55 -0.59
N GLU A 313 -41.58 9.10 0.24
CA GLU A 313 -41.97 8.50 1.54
C GLU A 313 -42.53 7.08 1.37
N GLU A 314 -43.24 6.81 0.28
CA GLU A 314 -43.85 5.53 -0.05
C GLU A 314 -42.81 4.42 -0.31
N GLU A 315 -41.57 4.79 -0.65
CA GLU A 315 -40.46 3.86 -0.88
C GLU A 315 -39.67 3.53 0.40
N LEU A 316 -39.97 4.19 1.51
CA LEU A 316 -39.26 4.04 2.79
C LEU A 316 -39.95 3.05 3.75
N THR A 317 -40.85 2.22 3.24
CA THR A 317 -41.62 1.24 4.03
C THR A 317 -40.75 0.20 4.74
N THR A 318 -39.54 -0.07 4.23
CA THR A 318 -38.58 -1.02 4.82
C THR A 318 -37.49 -0.33 5.66
N VAL A 319 -37.54 0.99 5.79
CA VAL A 319 -36.57 1.75 6.58
C VAL A 319 -36.95 1.72 8.05
N VAL A 320 -36.02 1.26 8.88
CA VAL A 320 -36.23 1.17 10.33
C VAL A 320 -36.38 2.56 10.96
N PRO A 321 -37.12 2.69 12.08
CA PRO A 321 -37.20 3.93 12.85
C PRO A 321 -35.83 4.42 13.34
N PRO A 322 -35.72 5.68 13.81
CA PRO A 322 -34.50 6.21 14.38
C PRO A 322 -33.91 5.27 15.45
N GLU A 323 -32.65 4.91 15.27
CA GLU A 323 -31.97 3.89 16.07
C GLU A 323 -30.87 4.54 16.92
N THR A 324 -30.79 4.20 18.21
CA THR A 324 -29.70 4.64 19.08
C THR A 324 -28.56 3.61 19.05
N LEU A 325 -27.42 4.00 18.50
CA LEU A 325 -26.22 3.17 18.43
C LEU A 325 -25.18 3.65 19.44
N THR A 326 -24.64 2.72 20.22
CA THR A 326 -23.48 2.94 21.08
C THR A 326 -22.32 2.09 20.58
N VAL A 327 -21.18 2.73 20.31
CA VAL A 327 -20.00 2.09 19.72
C VAL A 327 -18.75 2.42 20.51
N ASP A 328 -17.82 1.49 20.54
CA ASP A 328 -16.46 1.73 21.02
C ASP A 328 -15.62 2.35 19.90
N TYR A 329 -14.76 3.30 20.25
CA TYR A 329 -13.76 3.88 19.34
C TYR A 329 -12.46 4.12 20.10
N ILE A 330 -11.34 4.13 19.39
CA ILE A 330 -10.03 4.46 19.96
C ILE A 330 -9.74 5.93 19.68
N PRO A 331 -9.59 6.79 20.71
CA PRO A 331 -9.31 8.21 20.53
C PRO A 331 -8.00 8.45 19.78
N ALA A 332 -7.93 9.55 19.03
CA ALA A 332 -6.76 9.90 18.22
C ALA A 332 -5.43 9.88 19.00
N ALA A 333 -5.44 10.34 20.26
CA ALA A 333 -4.27 10.33 21.14
C ALA A 333 -3.77 8.93 21.54
N ALA A 334 -4.64 7.91 21.48
CA ALA A 334 -4.31 6.54 21.86
C ALA A 334 -3.88 5.66 20.68
N LEU A 335 -4.06 6.11 19.43
CA LEU A 335 -3.80 5.29 18.23
C LEU A 335 -2.36 4.78 18.14
N SER A 336 -1.37 5.56 18.59
CA SER A 336 0.02 5.14 18.59
C SER A 336 0.29 3.95 19.51
N SER A 337 -0.45 3.83 20.61
CA SER A 337 -0.26 2.77 21.62
C SER A 337 -0.75 1.39 21.16
N ILE A 338 -1.69 1.35 20.23
CA ILE A 338 -2.33 0.10 19.78
C ILE A 338 -1.66 -0.52 18.55
N LYS A 339 -0.60 0.12 18.01
CA LYS A 339 0.09 -0.31 16.78
C LYS A 339 0.55 -1.78 16.82
N ALA A 340 0.91 -2.29 17.99
CA ALA A 340 1.34 -3.69 18.15
C ALA A 340 0.20 -4.70 17.94
N HIS A 341 -1.07 -4.29 18.15
CA HIS A 341 -2.25 -5.16 18.02
C HIS A 341 -2.85 -5.17 16.61
N LEU A 342 -2.37 -4.29 15.73
CA LEU A 342 -2.82 -4.20 14.34
C LEU A 342 -2.07 -5.21 13.46
N GLN A 343 -2.77 -5.95 12.63
CA GLN A 343 -2.19 -7.02 11.81
C GLN A 343 -1.89 -6.57 10.37
N GLY A 344 -2.46 -5.44 9.94
CA GLY A 344 -2.52 -5.04 8.55
C GLY A 344 -3.68 -5.73 7.84
N GLY A 345 -4.40 -4.99 7.01
CA GLY A 345 -5.63 -5.40 6.37
C GLY A 345 -6.90 -5.01 7.13
N GLU A 346 -6.80 -4.39 8.31
CA GLU A 346 -7.97 -3.83 8.99
C GLU A 346 -8.59 -2.69 8.16
N ILE A 347 -9.91 -2.71 8.00
CA ILE A 347 -10.67 -1.58 7.49
C ILE A 347 -10.94 -0.64 8.67
N VAL A 348 -10.75 0.65 8.45
CA VAL A 348 -10.85 1.66 9.50
C VAL A 348 -11.89 2.70 9.14
N SER A 349 -12.74 3.03 10.11
CA SER A 349 -13.64 4.16 10.07
C SER A 349 -13.11 5.27 10.97
N ILE A 350 -12.97 6.48 10.44
CA ILE A 350 -12.67 7.68 11.22
C ILE A 350 -13.97 8.20 11.83
N VAL A 351 -14.05 8.23 13.15
CA VAL A 351 -15.26 8.68 13.84
C VAL A 351 -15.35 10.19 13.94
N THR A 352 -16.57 10.72 13.86
CA THR A 352 -16.84 12.16 13.93
C THR A 352 -17.66 12.56 15.15
N THR A 353 -17.67 13.85 15.50
CA THR A 353 -18.58 14.43 16.51
C THR A 353 -19.92 14.88 15.95
N TYR A 354 -20.10 14.96 14.63
CA TYR A 354 -21.37 15.43 14.04
C TYR A 354 -22.56 14.54 14.44
N PRO A 355 -23.73 15.12 14.76
CA PRO A 355 -24.91 14.34 15.11
C PRO A 355 -25.39 13.50 13.90
N GLY A 356 -26.02 12.36 14.16
CA GLY A 356 -26.63 11.55 13.10
C GLY A 356 -25.68 10.68 12.28
N ILE A 357 -24.36 10.85 12.40
CA ILE A 357 -23.35 10.08 11.63
C ILE A 357 -22.21 9.63 12.54
N ILE A 358 -21.79 8.37 12.45
CA ILE A 358 -20.64 7.86 13.24
C ILE A 358 -19.34 8.00 12.44
N SER A 359 -19.33 7.51 11.19
CA SER A 359 -18.18 7.49 10.29
C SER A 359 -18.14 8.74 9.42
N ALA A 360 -17.00 9.42 9.36
CA ALA A 360 -16.78 10.56 8.46
C ALA A 360 -15.79 10.28 7.33
N HIS A 361 -15.02 9.20 7.44
CA HIS A 361 -13.99 8.83 6.46
C HIS A 361 -13.60 7.36 6.67
N MET A 362 -13.07 6.71 5.65
CA MET A 362 -12.55 5.34 5.75
C MET A 362 -11.15 5.17 5.15
N GLY A 363 -10.51 4.07 5.53
CA GLY A 363 -9.28 3.60 4.91
C GLY A 363 -8.90 2.22 5.42
N ILE A 364 -7.64 1.86 5.22
CA ILE A 364 -7.11 0.52 5.51
C ILE A 364 -5.82 0.67 6.29
N ILE A 365 -5.65 -0.09 7.37
CA ILE A 365 -4.36 -0.24 8.03
C ILE A 365 -3.50 -1.14 7.17
N VAL A 366 -2.31 -0.68 6.80
CA VAL A 366 -1.35 -1.50 6.08
C VAL A 366 -0.04 -1.49 6.84
N ARG A 367 0.64 -2.63 6.86
CA ARG A 367 2.01 -2.70 7.34
C ARG A 367 2.92 -2.54 6.15
N ASP A 368 3.81 -1.57 6.21
CA ASP A 368 4.86 -1.47 5.22
C ASP A 368 5.92 -2.55 5.45
N ASP A 369 6.89 -2.53 4.57
CA ASP A 369 7.93 -3.52 4.62
C ASP A 369 8.82 -3.38 5.87
N TYR A 370 8.97 -2.19 6.43
CA TYR A 370 9.76 -1.99 7.65
C TYR A 370 8.97 -2.27 8.92
N GLY A 371 7.73 -2.77 8.78
CA GLY A 371 6.83 -3.04 9.91
C GLY A 371 6.14 -1.77 10.43
N ASN A 372 6.30 -0.63 9.77
CA ASN A 372 5.57 0.58 10.12
C ASN A 372 4.08 0.38 9.85
N VAL A 373 3.27 0.97 10.72
CA VAL A 373 1.81 0.97 10.56
C VAL A 373 1.41 2.24 9.81
N LEU A 374 0.79 2.06 8.65
CA LEU A 374 0.30 3.13 7.78
C LEU A 374 -1.22 3.10 7.72
N PHE A 375 -1.82 4.28 7.56
CA PHE A 375 -3.20 4.45 7.15
C PHE A 375 -3.23 4.75 5.65
N ARG A 376 -3.72 3.78 4.86
CA ARG A 376 -3.91 3.91 3.42
C ARG A 376 -5.34 4.31 3.12
N HIS A 377 -5.56 5.44 2.46
CA HIS A 377 -6.91 5.91 2.16
C HIS A 377 -6.98 6.80 0.91
N ALA A 378 -8.15 6.85 0.28
CA ALA A 378 -8.46 7.82 -0.76
C ALA A 378 -8.65 9.21 -0.14
N SER A 379 -7.66 10.09 -0.28
CA SER A 379 -7.64 11.40 0.37
C SER A 379 -8.22 12.50 -0.52
N SER A 380 -9.19 13.24 0.02
CA SER A 380 -9.76 14.43 -0.61
C SER A 380 -8.93 15.70 -0.40
N SER A 381 -7.84 15.62 0.39
CA SER A 381 -6.96 16.75 0.66
C SER A 381 -6.43 17.34 -0.64
N ARG A 382 -6.41 18.68 -0.73
CA ARG A 382 -5.88 19.40 -1.89
C ARG A 382 -4.42 19.03 -2.21
N ALA A 383 -3.65 18.64 -1.18
CA ALA A 383 -2.24 18.28 -1.34
C ALA A 383 -2.04 16.93 -2.05
N SER A 384 -3.02 16.02 -2.00
CA SER A 384 -2.90 14.66 -2.53
C SER A 384 -3.93 14.34 -3.61
N ARG A 385 -5.23 14.52 -3.33
CA ARG A 385 -6.35 14.16 -4.21
C ARG A 385 -6.21 12.77 -4.84
N ALA A 386 -5.77 11.79 -4.05
CA ALA A 386 -5.51 10.42 -4.49
C ALA A 386 -5.51 9.44 -3.31
N VAL A 387 -5.46 8.15 -3.60
CA VAL A 387 -5.10 7.13 -2.59
C VAL A 387 -3.65 7.31 -2.17
N VAL A 388 -3.45 7.55 -0.88
CA VAL A 388 -2.14 7.82 -0.27
C VAL A 388 -1.91 6.95 0.94
N ASP A 389 -0.64 6.85 1.32
CA ASP A 389 -0.17 6.23 2.54
C ASP A 389 0.29 7.33 3.50
N GLU A 390 -0.20 7.31 4.73
CA GLU A 390 0.26 8.17 5.81
C GLU A 390 0.69 7.31 7.00
N TYR A 391 1.79 7.63 7.68
CA TYR A 391 2.13 6.95 8.93
C TYR A 391 1.00 7.13 9.94
N LEU A 392 0.59 6.06 10.64
CA LEU A 392 -0.53 6.11 11.57
C LEU A 392 -0.30 7.15 12.67
N ASP A 393 0.94 7.29 13.16
CA ASP A 393 1.28 8.31 14.16
C ASP A 393 1.12 9.73 13.62
N ASP A 394 1.49 9.97 12.37
CA ASP A 394 1.36 11.28 11.73
C ASP A 394 -0.11 11.63 11.51
N TYR A 395 -0.90 10.66 11.05
CA TYR A 395 -2.33 10.82 10.89
C TYR A 395 -3.04 11.01 12.23
N ALA A 396 -2.62 10.28 13.27
CA ALA A 396 -3.14 10.42 14.63
C ALA A 396 -2.90 11.84 15.20
N ARG A 397 -1.72 12.43 14.96
CA ARG A 397 -1.44 13.83 15.32
C ARG A 397 -2.35 14.80 14.56
N LYS A 398 -2.52 14.62 13.25
CA LYS A 398 -3.46 15.42 12.45
C LYS A 398 -4.90 15.32 12.96
N LEU A 399 -5.36 14.13 13.37
CA LEU A 399 -6.70 13.95 13.92
C LEU A 399 -6.90 14.73 15.23
N GLN A 400 -5.89 14.76 16.10
CA GLN A 400 -5.94 15.51 17.36
C GLN A 400 -6.10 17.03 17.14
N GLU A 401 -5.64 17.56 16.01
CA GLU A 401 -5.83 18.97 15.64
C GLU A 401 -7.27 19.27 15.18
N THR A 402 -8.07 18.24 14.87
CA THR A 402 -9.45 18.43 14.42
C THR A 402 -10.44 18.41 15.58
N LYS A 403 -11.45 19.28 15.54
CA LYS A 403 -12.57 19.27 16.49
C LYS A 403 -13.66 18.24 16.16
N THR A 404 -13.65 17.75 14.92
CA THR A 404 -14.77 16.99 14.36
C THR A 404 -14.43 15.55 14.01
N ARG A 405 -13.16 15.14 14.01
CA ARG A 405 -12.73 13.74 13.78
C ARG A 405 -11.86 13.30 14.95
N ILE A 406 -12.36 12.38 15.77
CA ILE A 406 -11.86 12.24 17.15
C ILE A 406 -11.16 10.89 17.42
N GLY A 407 -11.16 9.97 16.47
CA GLY A 407 -10.58 8.65 16.64
C GLY A 407 -10.94 7.69 15.53
N MET A 408 -10.76 6.40 15.78
CA MET A 408 -10.93 5.33 14.81
C MET A 408 -11.71 4.14 15.38
N ILE A 409 -12.51 3.50 14.52
CA ILE A 409 -13.09 2.16 14.69
C ILE A 409 -12.35 1.21 13.75
N PHE A 410 -12.04 0.01 14.23
CA PHE A 410 -11.25 -0.98 13.49
C PHE A 410 -12.11 -2.21 13.20
N MET A 411 -12.13 -2.62 11.94
CA MET A 411 -12.86 -3.79 11.44
C MET A 411 -11.87 -4.76 10.81
N ARG A 412 -11.97 -6.05 11.14
CA ARG A 412 -11.11 -7.10 10.60
C ARG A 412 -11.93 -8.11 9.84
N VAL A 413 -11.35 -8.68 8.79
CA VAL A 413 -11.97 -9.80 8.08
C VAL A 413 -12.08 -11.04 8.95
N ASN A 414 -13.14 -11.81 8.75
CA ASN A 414 -13.35 -13.09 9.42
C ASN A 414 -12.30 -14.12 8.94
N ASP A 415 -11.84 -14.99 9.86
CA ASP A 415 -10.90 -16.07 9.51
C ASP A 415 -11.48 -17.03 8.48
N THR A 416 -12.81 -17.21 8.51
CA THR A 416 -13.57 -17.96 7.52
C THR A 416 -14.67 -17.07 6.95
N VAL A 417 -14.62 -16.84 5.64
CA VAL A 417 -15.64 -16.07 4.92
C VAL A 417 -16.54 -17.02 4.17
N LYS A 418 -17.85 -16.95 4.43
CA LYS A 418 -18.89 -17.65 3.66
C LYS A 418 -19.65 -16.61 2.84
N ILE A 419 -19.33 -16.52 1.56
CA ILE A 419 -19.97 -15.56 0.65
C ILE A 419 -21.47 -15.91 0.55
N PRO A 420 -22.38 -14.97 0.86
CA PRO A 420 -23.82 -15.19 0.72
C PRO A 420 -24.20 -15.54 -0.72
N ALA A 421 -25.20 -16.42 -0.89
CA ALA A 421 -25.76 -16.70 -2.21
C ALA A 421 -26.25 -15.40 -2.87
N THR A 422 -26.13 -15.31 -4.19
CA THR A 422 -26.70 -14.18 -4.93
C THR A 422 -28.21 -14.27 -4.79
N VAL A 423 -28.85 -13.26 -4.22
CA VAL A 423 -30.28 -13.09 -4.45
C VAL A 423 -30.38 -12.72 -5.93
N ASN A 424 -30.96 -13.61 -6.74
CA ASN A 424 -31.22 -13.31 -8.15
C ASN A 424 -32.17 -12.11 -8.23
N SER A 425 -31.63 -10.89 -8.27
CA SER A 425 -32.35 -9.76 -8.82
C SER A 425 -32.29 -9.95 -10.32
N GLY A 426 -33.30 -10.63 -10.88
CA GLY A 426 -33.47 -10.69 -12.32
C GLY A 426 -33.69 -9.27 -12.85
N GLN A 427 -32.60 -8.62 -13.27
CA GLN A 427 -32.61 -7.37 -14.03
C GLN A 427 -31.38 -7.34 -14.95
#